data_AF-A0A5N3ZYY4-F1
#
_entry.id   AF-A0A5N3ZYY4-F1
#
_cell.length_a   1.000
_cell.length_b   1.000
_cell.length_c   1.000
_cell.angle_alpha   90.00
_cell.angle_beta   90.00
_cell.angle_gamma   90.00
#
_symmetry.space_group_name_H-M   'P 1'
#
loop_
_entity.id
_entity.type
_entity.pdbx_description
1 polymer ?
#
loop_
_entity_poly.entity_id
_entity_poly.type
_entity_poly.pdbx_seq_one_letter_code
_entity_poly.pdbx_strand_id
1 'polypeptide(L)'
;GKHIRIQPPRKSGALYYNYKGFNSIVLMALVDSNYEFVFVDVGKTGRWSNGGVVEQTDFHRKLVSKLHLPSNDETVKNLNYVFLGDEVFALG
;
A
#
# COMPACT_ATOMS: atom_id res chain seq x y z
N GLY A 1 -3.09 0.86 -4.82
CA GLY A 1 -2.30 -0.34 -5.14
C GLY A 1 -2.45 -0.71 -6.60
N LYS A 2 -1.38 -1.21 -7.24
CA LYS A 2 -1.39 -1.63 -8.64
C LYS A 2 -0.88 -3.06 -8.77
N HIS A 3 -1.61 -3.91 -9.48
CA HIS A 3 -1.11 -5.22 -9.90
C HIS A 3 -0.14 -5.06 -11.07
N ILE A 4 1.11 -5.49 -10.88
CA ILE A 4 2.13 -5.56 -11.91
C ILE A 4 2.19 -7.00 -12.41
N ARG A 5 1.97 -7.20 -13.72
CA ARG A 5 2.02 -8.51 -14.34
C ARG A 5 3.45 -9.06 -14.30
N ILE A 6 3.59 -10.32 -13.94
CA ILE A 6 4.89 -11.00 -13.87
C ILE A 6 4.84 -12.36 -14.54
N GLN A 7 6.02 -12.85 -14.92
CA GLN A 7 6.25 -14.28 -15.09
C GLN A 7 6.62 -14.86 -13.71
N PRO A 8 5.78 -15.70 -13.09
CA PRO A 8 6.07 -16.22 -11.76
C PRO A 8 7.24 -17.23 -11.80
N PRO A 9 7.98 -17.39 -10.69
CA PRO A 9 8.98 -18.45 -10.57
C PRO A 9 8.38 -19.84 -10.84
N ARG A 10 9.21 -20.78 -11.33
CA ARG A 10 8.78 -22.17 -11.53
C ARG A 10 8.21 -22.76 -10.23
N LYS A 11 7.19 -23.61 -10.34
CA LYS A 11 6.53 -24.30 -9.21
C LYS A 11 5.83 -23.37 -8.21
N SER A 12 5.50 -22.13 -8.59
CA SER A 12 4.77 -21.19 -7.71
C SER A 12 3.25 -21.46 -7.59
N GLY A 13 2.71 -22.44 -8.33
CA GLY A 13 1.28 -22.71 -8.37
C GLY A 13 0.46 -21.45 -8.71
N ALA A 14 -0.63 -21.23 -7.96
CA ALA A 14 -1.50 -20.06 -8.10
C ALA A 14 -1.12 -18.89 -7.15
N LEU A 15 0.07 -18.90 -6.55
CA LEU A 15 0.46 -17.91 -5.53
C LEU A 15 0.41 -16.45 -6.04
N TYR A 16 0.70 -16.25 -7.33
CA TYR A 16 0.68 -14.94 -7.98
C TYR A 16 -0.58 -14.72 -8.82
N TYR A 17 -1.42 -15.73 -9.00
CA TYR A 17 -2.60 -15.64 -9.85
C TYR A 17 -3.68 -14.80 -9.16
N ASN A 18 -4.03 -13.68 -9.79
CA ASN A 18 -5.01 -12.74 -9.24
C ASN A 18 -6.41 -13.00 -9.77
N TYR A 19 -7.40 -12.33 -9.16
CA TYR A 19 -8.81 -12.42 -9.57
C TYR A 19 -9.08 -11.88 -10.98
N LYS A 20 -8.15 -11.12 -11.58
CA LYS A 20 -8.23 -10.61 -12.95
C LYS A 20 -7.69 -11.62 -13.99
N GLY A 21 -7.35 -12.83 -13.57
CA GLY A 21 -6.96 -13.91 -14.46
C GLY A 21 -5.51 -13.87 -14.94
N PHE A 22 -4.61 -13.22 -14.20
CA PHE A 22 -3.18 -13.20 -14.55
C PHE A 22 -2.26 -13.26 -13.32
N ASN A 23 -1.01 -13.65 -13.54
CA ASN A 23 0.01 -13.64 -12.48
C ASN A 23 0.54 -12.24 -12.24
N SER A 24 0.55 -11.80 -10.98
CA SER A 24 0.99 -10.45 -10.61
C SER A 24 1.66 -10.40 -9.25
N ILE A 25 2.44 -9.35 -9.04
CA ILE A 25 2.78 -8.80 -7.73
C ILE A 25 2.01 -7.49 -7.52
N VAL A 26 1.93 -7.04 -6.28
CA VAL A 26 1.31 -5.75 -5.95
C VAL A 26 2.39 -4.71 -5.68
N LEU A 27 2.20 -3.53 -6.27
CA LEU A 27 2.88 -2.29 -5.91
C LEU A 27 1.93 -1.47 -5.05
N MET A 28 2.36 -1.15 -3.84
CA MET A 28 1.73 -0.22 -2.95
C MET A 28 2.60 1.04 -2.86
N ALA A 29 1.96 2.19 -2.88
CA ALA A 29 2.64 3.46 -2.74
C ALA A 29 1.77 4.43 -1.94
N LEU A 30 2.43 5.22 -1.11
CA LEU A 30 1.88 6.41 -0.50
C LEU A 30 2.46 7.61 -1.24
N VAL A 31 1.61 8.58 -1.54
CA VAL A 31 1.93 9.77 -2.31
C VAL A 31 1.47 10.98 -1.51
N ASP A 32 2.27 12.03 -1.46
CA ASP A 32 1.89 13.28 -0.81
C ASP A 32 1.00 14.15 -1.72
N SER A 33 0.64 15.35 -1.25
CA SER A 33 -0.18 16.30 -2.01
C SER A 33 0.51 16.87 -3.26
N ASN A 34 1.84 16.74 -3.36
CA ASN A 34 2.63 17.17 -4.52
C ASN A 34 2.77 16.08 -5.58
N TYR A 35 2.08 14.95 -5.40
CA TYR A 35 2.18 13.77 -6.25
C TYR A 35 3.56 13.08 -6.18
N GLU A 36 4.29 13.27 -5.07
CA GLU A 36 5.60 12.66 -4.84
C GLU A 36 5.49 11.37 -4.02
N PHE A 37 6.24 10.34 -4.41
CA PHE A 37 6.26 9.08 -3.67
C PHE A 37 7.02 9.25 -2.35
N VAL A 38 6.31 9.09 -1.24
CA VAL A 38 6.91 9.12 0.11
C VAL A 38 7.18 7.72 0.67
N PHE A 39 6.48 6.71 0.15
CA PHE A 39 6.71 5.31 0.49
C PHE A 39 6.28 4.42 -0.66
N VAL A 40 7.06 3.38 -0.93
CA VAL A 40 6.75 2.35 -1.94
C VAL A 40 7.10 0.98 -1.37
N ASP A 41 6.18 0.02 -1.49
CA ASP A 41 6.38 -1.40 -1.19
C ASP A 41 5.98 -2.23 -2.42
N VAL A 42 6.88 -3.12 -2.86
CA VAL A 42 6.73 -3.91 -4.08
C VAL A 42 7.05 -5.37 -3.81
N GLY A 43 6.25 -6.27 -4.37
CA GLY A 43 6.58 -7.70 -4.43
C GLY A 43 5.63 -8.61 -3.64
N LYS A 44 4.66 -8.04 -2.93
CA LYS A 44 3.57 -8.81 -2.30
C LYS A 44 2.80 -9.58 -3.38
N THR A 45 2.40 -10.82 -3.08
CA THR A 45 1.82 -11.68 -4.11
C THR A 45 0.46 -11.17 -4.57
N GLY A 46 0.18 -11.25 -5.86
CA GLY A 46 -1.05 -10.72 -6.46
C GLY A 46 -2.33 -11.46 -6.08
N ARG A 47 -2.23 -12.52 -5.28
CA ARG A 47 -3.39 -13.23 -4.72
C ARG A 47 -4.08 -12.44 -3.61
N TRP A 48 -3.35 -11.57 -2.91
CA TRP A 48 -3.89 -10.79 -1.80
C TRP A 48 -4.76 -9.63 -2.30
N SER A 49 -5.82 -9.32 -1.54
CA SER A 49 -6.63 -8.11 -1.76
C SER A 49 -5.84 -6.86 -1.38
N ASN A 50 -6.23 -5.71 -1.91
CA ASN A 50 -5.61 -4.42 -1.62
C ASN A 50 -5.48 -4.13 -0.09
N GLY A 51 -6.52 -4.40 0.69
CA GLY A 51 -6.49 -4.26 2.15
C GLY A 51 -5.51 -5.23 2.81
N GLY A 52 -5.57 -6.51 2.46
CA GLY A 52 -4.64 -7.52 2.99
C GLY A 52 -3.18 -7.28 2.60
N VAL A 53 -2.93 -6.60 1.47
CA VAL A 53 -1.58 -6.16 1.09
C VAL A 53 -1.12 -5.00 1.99
N VAL A 54 -1.97 -4.01 2.25
CA VAL A 54 -1.63 -2.86 3.11
C VAL A 54 -1.27 -3.31 4.52
N GLU A 55 -2.04 -4.23 5.11
CA GLU A 55 -1.78 -4.77 6.45
C GLU A 55 -0.39 -5.42 6.58
N GLN A 56 0.18 -5.90 5.47
CA GLN A 56 1.51 -6.51 5.41
C GLN A 56 2.64 -5.53 5.12
N THR A 57 2.36 -4.23 5.01
CA THR A 57 3.36 -3.19 4.77
C THR A 57 3.92 -2.66 6.09
N ASP A 58 5.16 -2.16 6.06
CA ASP A 58 5.72 -1.43 7.20
C ASP A 58 5.00 -0.10 7.45
N PHE A 59 4.35 0.46 6.43
CA PHE A 59 3.47 1.61 6.59
C PHE A 59 2.33 1.30 7.55
N HIS A 60 1.56 0.23 7.32
CA HIS A 60 0.45 -0.14 8.21
C HIS A 60 0.94 -0.46 9.62
N ARG A 61 2.07 -1.18 9.75
CA ARG A 61 2.69 -1.46 11.05
C ARG A 61 3.00 -0.18 11.84
N LYS A 62 3.53 0.86 11.17
CA LYS A 62 3.81 2.16 11.78
C LYS A 62 2.54 2.96 12.02
N LEU A 63 1.54 2.86 11.15
CA LEU A 63 0.24 3.52 11.29
C LEU A 63 -0.49 3.09 12.55
N VAL A 64 -0.53 1.79 12.84
CA VAL A 64 -1.17 1.25 14.06
C VAL A 64 -0.35 1.39 15.33
N SER A 65 0.94 1.75 15.23
CA SER A 65 1.83 1.93 16.38
C SER A 65 2.17 3.40 16.60
N LYS A 66 3.19 3.91 15.88
CA LYS A 66 3.58 5.31 15.88
C LYS A 66 4.20 5.69 14.53
N LEU A 67 3.53 6.59 13.82
CA LEU A 67 4.11 7.33 12.70
C LEU A 67 4.79 8.58 13.23
N HIS A 68 5.98 8.88 12.69
CA HIS A 68 6.67 10.14 12.92
C HIS A 68 6.16 11.18 11.92
N LEU A 69 4.93 11.65 12.12
CA LEU A 69 4.37 12.74 11.32
C LEU A 69 5.03 14.07 11.71
N PRO A 70 5.19 15.01 10.77
CA PRO A 70 5.61 16.37 11.09
C PRO A 70 4.66 17.05 12.08
N SER A 71 5.12 18.14 12.72
CA SER A 71 4.24 18.96 13.55
C SER A 71 3.11 19.55 12.70
N ASN A 72 1.92 19.68 13.26
CA ASN A 72 0.80 20.32 12.59
C ASN A 72 0.91 21.86 12.57
N ASP A 73 1.89 22.47 13.26
CA ASP A 73 2.06 23.92 13.34
C ASP A 73 2.22 24.60 11.96
N GLU A 74 2.68 23.87 10.95
CA GLU A 74 2.85 24.36 9.57
C GLU A 74 1.62 24.12 8.69
N THR A 75 0.58 23.48 9.22
CA THR A 75 -0.65 23.18 8.46
C THR A 75 -1.66 24.32 8.57
N VAL A 76 -2.59 24.38 7.61
CA VAL A 76 -3.70 25.34 7.65
C VAL A 76 -4.51 25.10 8.92
N LYS A 77 -4.54 26.09 9.83
CA LYS A 77 -5.27 26.03 11.11
C LYS A 77 -4.82 24.91 12.06
N ASN A 78 -3.57 24.46 11.98
CA ASN A 78 -3.03 23.38 12.83
C ASN A 78 -3.83 22.06 12.73
N LEU A 79 -4.34 21.77 11.53
CA LEU A 79 -5.08 20.54 11.25
C LEU A 79 -4.14 19.32 11.22
N ASN A 80 -4.69 18.16 11.57
CA ASN A 80 -3.95 16.90 11.54
C ASN A 80 -3.67 16.46 10.09
N TYR A 81 -2.52 15.80 9.88
CA TYR A 81 -2.28 15.04 8.66
C TYR A 81 -3.25 13.85 8.58
N VAL A 82 -3.80 13.63 7.39
CA VAL A 82 -4.71 12.52 7.12
C VAL A 82 -4.20 11.69 5.96
N PHE A 83 -4.37 10.38 6.05
CA PHE A 83 -4.14 9.47 4.92
C PHE A 83 -5.46 9.23 4.20
N LEU A 84 -5.45 9.43 2.89
CA LEU A 84 -6.61 9.14 2.04
C LEU A 84 -6.39 7.81 1.34
N GLY A 85 -7.38 6.93 1.46
CA GLY A 85 -7.41 5.62 0.79
C GLY A 85 -8.79 5.35 0.21
N ASP A 86 -8.84 4.52 -0.82
CA ASP A 86 -10.07 3.86 -1.26
C ASP A 86 -10.62 2.95 -0.14
N GLU A 87 -11.93 2.70 -0.11
CA GLU A 87 -12.64 1.86 0.86
C GLU A 87 -12.00 0.47 1.02
N VAL A 88 -11.41 -0.05 -0.05
CA VAL A 88 -10.74 -1.36 -0.04
C VAL A 88 -9.42 -1.35 0.76
N PHE A 89 -8.90 -0.19 1.13
CA PHE A 89 -7.77 -0.02 2.05
C PHE A 89 -8.29 0.26 3.46
N ALA A 90 -8.47 -0.78 4.25
CA ALA A 90 -8.73 -0.61 5.69
C ALA A 90 -7.48 0.00 6.34
N LEU A 91 -7.56 1.29 6.69
CA LEU A 91 -6.47 2.04 7.32
C LEU A 91 -6.60 2.13 8.86
N GLY A 92 -7.71 1.65 9.42
CA GLY A 92 -8.02 1.70 10.85
C GLY A 92 -8.95 2.83 11.22
#